data_AF-A0AAW5PDV2-F1
#
_entry.id   AF-A0AAW5PDV2-F1
#
_cell.length_a   1.000
_cell.length_b   1.000
_cell.length_c   1.000
_cell.angle_alpha   90.00
_cell.angle_beta   90.00
_cell.angle_gamma   90.00
#
_symmetry.space_group_name_H-M   'P 1'
#
loop_
_entity.id
_entity.type
_entity.pdbx_description
1 polymer ?
#
loop_
_entity_poly.entity_id
_entity_poly.type
_entity_poly.pdbx_seq_one_letter_code
_entity_poly.pdbx_strand_id
1 'polypeptide(L)'
;MSRVEAFGAETFTARGYGEYTLRSAGGLSGRLRSGLSLLAPTENTDFRANVVLLDYGARAWYDGKRFRVGLGLGGRTNLNADETETFNERSIYFFDSAVQARFGRVRPGLTFRTPLGGEPSDLLDFAAGINVTVAL
;
A
#
# COMPACT_ATOMS: atom_id res chain seq x y z
N MET A 1 -4.83 23.48 -3.71
CA MET A 1 -3.53 22.79 -3.81
C MET A 1 -3.67 21.65 -4.80
N SER A 2 -2.87 21.61 -5.86
CA SER A 2 -2.92 20.50 -6.82
C SER A 2 -2.30 19.26 -6.19
N ARG A 3 -3.00 18.12 -6.24
CA ARG A 3 -2.60 16.82 -5.63
C ARG A 3 -1.19 16.32 -6.05
N VAL A 4 -0.60 16.92 -7.09
CA VAL A 4 0.78 16.68 -7.58
C VAL A 4 1.86 17.20 -6.62
N GLU A 5 1.60 18.29 -5.89
CA GLU A 5 2.56 18.82 -4.89
C GLU A 5 2.83 17.81 -3.77
N ALA A 6 1.89 16.90 -3.46
CA ALA A 6 2.12 15.87 -2.45
C ALA A 6 3.18 14.82 -2.85
N PHE A 7 3.54 14.74 -4.14
CA PHE A 7 4.59 13.86 -4.65
C PHE A 7 5.91 14.58 -4.97
N GLY A 8 5.87 15.92 -5.14
CA GLY A 8 7.06 16.75 -5.39
C GLY A 8 7.54 17.55 -4.17
N ALA A 9 6.69 17.78 -3.18
CA ALA A 9 7.05 18.44 -1.94
C ALA A 9 7.88 17.49 -1.08
N GLU A 10 8.94 18.03 -0.48
CA GLU A 10 9.63 17.36 0.60
C GLU A 10 8.59 17.03 1.69
N THR A 11 8.37 15.74 1.93
CA THR A 11 7.35 15.27 2.86
C THR A 11 7.98 14.27 3.82
N PHE A 12 7.80 14.52 5.11
CA PHE A 12 8.04 13.53 6.13
C PHE A 12 6.85 12.57 6.17
N THR A 13 7.11 11.28 6.01
CA THR A 13 6.07 10.25 6.08
C THR A 13 6.26 9.37 7.30
N ALA A 14 5.26 9.33 8.18
CA ALA A 14 5.17 8.36 9.26
C ALA A 14 4.04 7.37 8.98
N ARG A 15 4.27 6.06 9.17
CA ARG A 15 3.25 5.02 8.94
C ARG A 15 3.21 4.03 10.10
N GLY A 16 2.01 3.72 10.56
CA GLY A 16 1.75 2.64 11.52
C GLY A 16 0.71 1.69 10.95
N TYR A 17 0.95 0.38 11.01
CA TYR A 17 0.02 -0.61 10.49
C TYR A 17 -0.01 -1.87 11.34
N GLY A 18 -1.21 -2.45 11.45
CA GLY A 18 -1.43 -3.81 11.93
C GLY A 18 -1.51 -4.79 10.77
N GLU A 19 -0.95 -5.98 10.95
CA GLU A 19 -1.10 -7.09 10.00
C GLU A 19 -1.64 -8.33 10.71
N TYR A 20 -2.60 -8.99 10.07
CA TYR A 20 -3.12 -10.27 10.51
C TYR A 20 -2.95 -11.31 9.39
N THR A 21 -2.33 -12.44 9.70
CA THR A 21 -2.10 -13.50 8.70
C THR A 21 -2.89 -14.76 9.06
N LEU A 22 -3.84 -15.10 8.20
CA LEU A 22 -4.56 -16.36 8.19
C LEU A 22 -3.73 -17.40 7.43
N ARG A 23 -3.53 -18.58 8.01
CA ARG A 23 -2.84 -19.70 7.37
C ARG A 23 -3.81 -20.85 7.19
N SER A 24 -3.85 -21.44 5.99
CA SER A 24 -4.64 -22.64 5.70
C SER A 24 -3.72 -23.83 5.46
N ALA A 25 -4.19 -25.03 5.78
CA ALA A 25 -3.52 -26.28 5.43
C ALA A 25 -3.61 -26.47 3.90
N GLY A 26 -2.48 -26.37 3.21
CA GLY A 26 -2.44 -26.45 1.74
C GLY A 26 -1.56 -25.40 1.04
N GLY A 27 -0.77 -24.65 1.80
CA GLY A 27 0.10 -23.61 1.23
C GLY A 27 -0.63 -22.32 0.89
N LEU A 28 -1.91 -22.18 1.25
CA LEU A 28 -2.64 -20.93 1.12
C LEU A 28 -2.52 -20.10 2.39
N SER A 29 -2.28 -18.81 2.25
CA SER A 29 -2.37 -17.86 3.36
C SER A 29 -3.01 -16.55 2.93
N GLY A 30 -3.83 -15.98 3.80
CA GLY A 30 -4.40 -14.65 3.62
C GLY A 30 -3.71 -13.69 4.56
N ARG A 31 -3.43 -12.47 4.11
CA ARG A 31 -2.92 -11.39 4.95
C ARG A 31 -3.85 -10.20 4.84
N LEU A 32 -4.33 -9.72 5.97
CA LEU A 32 -5.03 -8.45 6.10
C LEU A 32 -4.07 -7.42 6.68
N ARG A 33 -4.11 -6.20 6.17
CA ARG A 33 -3.35 -5.07 6.67
C ARG A 33 -4.28 -3.86 6.78
N SER A 34 -4.16 -3.12 7.88
CA SER A 34 -4.80 -1.82 8.04
C SER A 34 -3.89 -0.89 8.86
N GLY A 35 -3.89 0.39 8.57
CA GLY A 35 -2.98 1.34 9.22
C GLY A 35 -3.23 2.79 8.86
N LEU A 36 -2.50 3.67 9.52
CA LEU A 36 -2.53 5.10 9.26
C LEU A 36 -1.17 5.55 8.72
N SER A 37 -1.22 6.42 7.72
CA SER A 37 -0.06 7.17 7.23
C SER A 37 -0.28 8.66 7.44
N LEU A 38 0.69 9.34 8.04
CA LEU A 38 0.77 10.79 8.12
C LEU A 38 1.79 11.25 7.08
N LEU A 39 1.39 12.17 6.21
CA LEU A 39 2.29 12.92 5.33
C LEU A 39 2.32 14.36 5.81
N ALA A 40 3.49 14.81 6.26
CA ALA A 40 3.73 16.17 6.73
C ALA A 40 4.67 16.88 5.74
N PRO A 41 4.22 17.94 5.05
CA PRO A 41 5.11 18.78 4.23
C PRO A 41 6.22 19.38 5.10
N THR A 42 7.48 19.31 4.66
CA THR A 42 8.63 19.84 5.44
C THR A 42 8.95 21.30 5.13
N GLU A 43 8.49 21.81 3.97
CA GLU A 43 8.66 23.22 3.60
C GLU A 43 7.55 24.14 4.15
N ASN A 44 6.42 23.58 4.59
CA ASN A 44 5.26 24.35 5.03
C ASN A 44 5.07 24.25 6.55
N THR A 45 5.08 25.39 7.24
CA THR A 45 4.87 25.47 8.70
C THR A 45 3.40 25.35 9.14
N ASP A 46 2.45 25.30 8.20
CA ASP A 46 1.04 25.08 8.54
C ASP A 46 0.74 23.59 8.75
N PHE A 47 0.53 23.21 10.03
CA PHE A 47 0.13 21.86 10.42
C PHE A 47 -1.20 21.40 9.82
N ARG A 48 -2.05 22.31 9.32
CA ARG A 48 -3.30 21.95 8.62
C ARG A 48 -3.04 21.36 7.23
N ALA A 49 -1.84 21.52 6.69
CA ALA A 49 -1.43 20.92 5.41
C ALA A 49 -1.08 19.43 5.52
N ASN A 50 -1.04 18.87 6.74
CA ASN A 50 -0.79 17.45 6.95
C ASN A 50 -1.91 16.60 6.34
N VAL A 51 -1.54 15.50 5.70
CA VAL A 51 -2.51 14.54 5.13
C VAL A 51 -2.49 13.27 5.95
N VAL A 52 -3.66 12.85 6.44
CA VAL A 52 -3.85 11.60 7.18
C VAL A 52 -4.57 10.60 6.29
N LEU A 53 -3.91 9.48 6.03
CA LEU A 53 -4.41 8.43 5.17
C LEU A 53 -4.71 7.17 5.97
N LEU A 54 -5.86 6.56 5.72
CA LEU A 54 -6.17 5.19 6.11
C LEU A 54 -5.72 4.25 5.00
N ASP A 55 -4.71 3.44 5.27
CA ASP A 55 -4.27 2.35 4.39
C ASP A 55 -4.95 1.05 4.79
N TYR A 56 -5.53 0.34 3.84
CA TYR A 56 -6.13 -0.97 4.08
C TYR A 56 -5.90 -1.90 2.89
N GLY A 57 -5.86 -3.20 3.15
CA GLY A 57 -5.74 -4.18 2.08
C GLY A 57 -5.73 -5.63 2.55
N ALA A 58 -5.96 -6.50 1.60
CA ALA A 58 -5.93 -7.93 1.75
C ALA A 58 -5.07 -8.54 0.64
N ARG A 59 -4.24 -9.52 0.97
CA ARG A 59 -3.45 -10.29 0.00
C ARG A 59 -3.56 -11.78 0.28
N ALA A 60 -4.00 -12.54 -0.72
CA ALA A 60 -3.89 -13.98 -0.73
C ALA A 60 -2.51 -14.39 -1.24
N TRP A 61 -1.97 -15.46 -0.68
CA TRP A 61 -0.70 -16.04 -1.05
C TRP A 61 -0.86 -17.54 -1.28
N TYR A 62 -0.14 -18.03 -2.28
CA TYR A 62 0.12 -19.44 -2.51
C TYR A 62 1.62 -19.70 -2.32
N ASP A 63 1.97 -20.46 -1.27
CA ASP A 63 3.30 -20.90 -0.91
C ASP A 63 3.62 -22.24 -1.60
N GLY A 64 4.30 -22.16 -2.75
CA GLY A 64 4.88 -23.31 -3.42
C GLY A 64 6.24 -23.72 -2.84
N LYS A 65 6.87 -24.72 -3.47
CA LYS A 65 8.18 -25.24 -3.01
C LYS A 65 9.31 -24.20 -3.13
N ARG A 66 9.37 -23.49 -4.25
CA ARG A 66 10.43 -22.54 -4.60
C ARG A 66 9.96 -21.09 -4.64
N PHE A 67 8.68 -20.87 -4.92
CA PHE A 67 8.10 -19.55 -5.09
C PHE A 67 6.87 -19.39 -4.22
N ARG A 68 6.64 -18.16 -3.80
CA ARG A 68 5.41 -17.70 -3.19
C ARG A 68 4.81 -16.64 -4.08
N VAL A 69 3.58 -16.84 -4.53
CA VAL A 69 2.86 -15.90 -5.40
C VAL A 69 1.68 -15.35 -4.63
N GLY A 70 1.41 -14.05 -4.75
CA GLY A 70 0.29 -13.43 -4.08
C GLY A 70 -0.43 -12.43 -4.94
N LEU A 71 -1.73 -12.33 -4.72
CA LEU A 71 -2.63 -11.37 -5.33
C LEU A 71 -3.37 -10.62 -4.23
N GLY A 72 -3.52 -9.33 -4.38
CA GLY A 72 -4.08 -8.47 -3.36
C GLY A 72 -4.91 -7.33 -3.92
N LEU A 73 -5.75 -6.81 -3.05
CA LEU A 73 -6.57 -5.64 -3.26
C LEU A 73 -6.41 -4.76 -2.03
N GLY A 74 -6.44 -3.45 -2.22
CA GLY A 74 -6.48 -2.53 -1.11
C GLY A 74 -6.90 -1.15 -1.53
N GLY A 75 -6.88 -0.27 -0.55
CA GLY A 75 -7.16 1.13 -0.78
C GLY A 75 -6.46 2.02 0.22
N ARG A 76 -6.55 3.31 -0.09
CA ARG A 76 -5.99 4.41 0.67
C ARG A 76 -6.99 5.54 0.64
N THR A 77 -7.51 5.90 1.81
CA THR A 77 -8.54 6.94 1.96
C THR A 77 -7.93 8.12 2.68
N ASN A 78 -8.07 9.33 2.13
CA ASN A 78 -7.75 10.56 2.82
C ASN A 78 -8.83 10.87 3.87
N LEU A 79 -8.45 10.84 5.15
CA LEU A 79 -9.37 11.00 6.28
C LEU A 79 -9.69 12.46 6.59
N ASN A 80 -8.82 13.38 6.18
CA ASN A 80 -8.99 14.81 6.39
C ASN A 80 -9.12 15.57 5.06
N ALA A 81 -9.63 14.88 4.03
CA ALA A 81 -10.19 15.52 2.84
C ALA A 81 -11.40 16.38 3.21
N ASP A 82 -11.78 17.29 2.31
CA ASP A 82 -12.95 18.15 2.47
C ASP A 82 -14.21 17.32 2.80
N GLU A 83 -15.03 17.78 3.73
CA GLU A 83 -16.25 17.09 4.16
C GLU A 83 -17.28 16.95 3.03
N THR A 84 -17.15 17.78 1.98
CA THR A 84 -17.97 17.72 0.77
C THR A 84 -17.57 16.58 -0.18
N GLU A 85 -16.36 16.01 -0.05
CA GLU A 85 -15.93 14.87 -0.86
C GLU A 85 -16.52 13.55 -0.36
N THR A 86 -17.06 12.76 -1.28
CA THR A 86 -17.52 11.40 -1.01
C THR A 86 -16.36 10.46 -0.68
N PHE A 87 -16.66 9.33 -0.04
CA PHE A 87 -15.63 8.32 0.28
C PHE A 87 -14.86 7.87 -0.96
N ASN A 88 -15.51 7.81 -2.12
CA ASN A 88 -14.89 7.36 -3.37
C ASN A 88 -13.91 8.42 -3.93
N GLU A 89 -14.25 9.70 -3.85
CA GLU A 89 -13.41 10.81 -4.35
C GLU A 89 -12.12 10.99 -3.54
N ARG A 90 -12.18 10.67 -2.24
CA ARG A 90 -11.03 10.72 -1.34
C ARG A 90 -10.29 9.38 -1.22
N SER A 91 -10.68 8.35 -1.98
CA SER A 91 -10.08 7.02 -1.91
C SER A 91 -9.42 6.60 -3.22
N ILE A 92 -8.31 5.90 -3.10
CA ILE A 92 -7.60 5.27 -4.21
C ILE A 92 -7.59 3.79 -3.95
N TYR A 93 -8.04 2.99 -4.92
CA TYR A 93 -8.01 1.54 -4.83
C TYR A 93 -6.90 0.98 -5.70
N PHE A 94 -6.30 -0.11 -5.26
CA PHE A 94 -5.21 -0.76 -5.97
C PHE A 94 -5.38 -2.27 -5.98
N PHE A 95 -5.03 -2.84 -7.12
CA PHE A 95 -4.71 -4.26 -7.25
C PHE A 95 -3.20 -4.42 -7.10
N ASP A 96 -2.79 -5.48 -6.44
CA ASP A 96 -1.38 -5.83 -6.34
C ASP A 96 -1.14 -7.30 -6.64
N SER A 97 0.00 -7.56 -7.25
CA SER A 97 0.54 -8.91 -7.41
C SER A 97 1.96 -8.94 -6.89
N ALA A 98 2.38 -10.09 -6.36
CA ALA A 98 3.71 -10.26 -5.85
C ALA A 98 4.23 -11.67 -6.09
N VAL A 99 5.53 -11.77 -6.35
CA VAL A 99 6.24 -13.04 -6.42
C VAL A 99 7.47 -12.96 -5.53
N GLN A 100 7.71 -14.02 -4.75
CA GLN A 100 8.89 -14.15 -3.91
C GLN A 100 9.56 -15.49 -4.17
N ALA A 101 10.87 -15.50 -4.32
CA ALA A 101 11.65 -16.71 -4.48
C ALA A 101 12.26 -17.12 -3.13
N ARG A 102 12.27 -18.42 -2.81
CA ARG A 102 12.76 -18.93 -1.53
C ARG A 102 14.25 -19.31 -1.63
N PHE A 103 15.09 -18.60 -0.88
CA PHE A 103 16.52 -18.89 -0.73
C PHE A 103 16.86 -19.06 0.76
N GLY A 104 16.60 -20.26 1.29
CA GLY A 104 16.77 -20.54 2.71
C GLY A 104 15.84 -19.68 3.58
N ARG A 105 16.42 -18.80 4.40
CA ARG A 105 15.71 -17.84 5.26
C ARG A 105 15.35 -16.53 4.53
N VAL A 106 15.95 -16.27 3.38
CA VAL A 106 15.73 -15.02 2.63
C VAL A 106 14.75 -15.27 1.49
N ARG A 107 13.85 -14.32 1.28
CA ARG A 107 12.85 -14.32 0.22
C ARG A 107 12.88 -12.97 -0.53
N PRO A 108 13.77 -12.79 -1.51
CA PRO A 108 13.65 -11.67 -2.44
C PRO A 108 12.36 -11.79 -3.24
N GLY A 109 11.80 -10.65 -3.60
CA GLY A 109 10.54 -10.58 -4.32
C GLY A 109 10.35 -9.31 -5.12
N LEU A 110 9.40 -9.40 -6.02
CA LEU A 110 8.88 -8.30 -6.82
C LEU A 110 7.42 -8.11 -6.46
N THR A 111 7.00 -6.86 -6.36
CA THR A 111 5.60 -6.48 -6.17
C THR A 111 5.23 -5.50 -7.27
N PHE A 112 4.10 -5.74 -7.92
CA PHE A 112 3.48 -4.83 -8.88
C PHE A 112 2.17 -4.35 -8.29
N ARG A 113 1.91 -3.05 -8.40
CA ARG A 113 0.69 -2.42 -7.92
C ARG A 113 0.13 -1.55 -9.03
N THR A 114 -1.15 -1.72 -9.32
CA THR A 114 -1.87 -0.97 -10.35
C THR A 114 -3.07 -0.31 -9.70
N PRO A 115 -3.25 1.02 -9.84
CA PRO A 115 -4.48 1.67 -9.40
C PRO A 115 -5.67 1.14 -10.20
N LEU A 116 -6.77 0.83 -9.52
CA LEU A 116 -8.00 0.35 -10.14
C LEU A 116 -8.96 1.49 -10.51
N GLY A 117 -8.74 2.69 -9.98
CA GLY A 117 -9.55 3.88 -10.20
C GLY A 117 -9.29 4.94 -9.14
N GLY A 118 -9.80 6.15 -9.39
CA GLY A 118 -9.50 7.37 -8.65
C GLY A 118 -8.48 8.24 -9.40
N GLU A 119 -8.50 9.56 -9.18
CA GLU A 119 -7.72 10.54 -9.95
C GLU A 119 -6.18 10.39 -9.96
N PRO A 120 -5.47 9.53 -9.19
CA PRO A 120 -4.07 9.24 -9.50
C PRO A 120 -3.88 8.23 -10.63
N SER A 121 -4.94 7.61 -11.19
CA SER A 121 -4.83 6.75 -12.38
C SER A 121 -4.24 7.49 -13.58
N ASP A 122 -4.36 8.81 -13.60
CA ASP A 122 -3.91 9.66 -14.70
C ASP A 122 -2.42 10.05 -14.58
N LEU A 123 -1.78 9.74 -13.44
CA LEU A 123 -0.39 10.10 -13.14
C LEU A 123 0.52 8.88 -12.93
N LEU A 124 -0.02 7.71 -12.65
CA LEU A 124 0.78 6.53 -12.30
C LEU A 124 0.11 5.24 -12.79
N ASP A 125 0.51 4.78 -13.98
CA ASP A 125 -0.03 3.56 -14.61
C ASP A 125 0.19 2.31 -13.74
N PHE A 126 1.36 2.23 -13.10
CA PHE A 126 1.71 1.16 -12.18
C PHE A 126 2.91 1.56 -11.31
N ALA A 127 3.03 0.90 -10.16
CA ALA A 127 4.23 0.92 -9.32
C ALA A 127 4.85 -0.48 -9.27
N ALA A 128 6.14 -0.57 -9.54
CA ALA A 128 6.94 -1.79 -9.34
C ALA A 128 7.87 -1.59 -8.14
N GLY A 129 7.97 -2.61 -7.29
CA GLY A 129 8.80 -2.59 -6.10
C GLY A 129 9.58 -3.89 -5.94
N ILE A 130 10.80 -3.76 -5.44
CA ILE A 130 11.63 -4.89 -5.03
C ILE A 130 11.56 -4.97 -3.50
N ASN A 131 11.37 -6.18 -2.96
CA ASN A 131 11.34 -6.38 -1.53
C ASN A 131 12.17 -7.60 -1.13
N VAL A 132 12.72 -7.58 0.07
CA VAL A 132 13.40 -8.74 0.66
C VAL A 132 12.72 -9.07 1.98
N THR A 133 12.30 -10.32 2.16
CA THR A 133 11.71 -10.79 3.41
C THR A 133 12.64 -11.82 4.05
N VAL A 134 12.93 -11.64 5.34
CA VAL A 134 13.71 -12.61 6.12
C VAL A 134 12.73 -13.37 7.02
N ALA A 135 12.69 -14.70 6.87
CA ALA A 135 11.98 -15.59 7.76
C ALA A 135 12.89 -15.92 8.95
N LEU A 136 12.45 -15.52 10.15
CA LEU A 136 13.06 -15.89 11.43
C LEU A 136 12.67 -17.32 11.81
#